data_AF-Q11IY9-F1
#
_entry.id   AF-Q11IY9-F1
#
_cell.length_a   1.000
_cell.length_b   1.000
_cell.length_c   1.000
_cell.angle_alpha   90.00
_cell.angle_beta   90.00
_cell.angle_gamma   90.00
#
_symmetry.space_group_name_H-M   'P 1'
#
loop_
_entity.id
_entity.type
_entity.pdbx_description
1 polymer ?
#
loop_
_entity_poly.entity_id
_entity_poly.type
_entity_poly.pdbx_seq_one_letter_code
_entity_poly.pdbx_strand_id
1 'polypeptide(L)'
;MWQRIRDFFRDSETLAWARLQMILGVLLEVITTVDPYLFAPVFGDYFPWFLVANGLITEYLRRRRADDLKPRHREPDYSGAS
;
A
#
# COMPACT_ATOMS: atom_id res chain seq x y z
N MET A 1 41.95 -1.85 -0.84
CA MET A 1 41.09 -3.05 -0.66
C MET A 1 39.85 -2.75 0.19
N TRP A 2 39.95 -1.94 1.24
CA TRP A 2 38.81 -1.54 2.08
C TRP A 2 37.65 -0.85 1.33
N GLN A 3 37.96 0.03 0.37
CA GLN A 3 36.93 0.70 -0.46
C GLN A 3 36.07 -0.30 -1.25
N ARG A 4 36.68 -1.31 -1.89
CA ARG A 4 35.94 -2.35 -2.65
C ARG A 4 35.00 -3.18 -1.77
N ILE A 5 35.41 -3.48 -0.52
CA ILE A 5 34.55 -4.20 0.43
C ILE A 5 33.36 -3.31 0.80
N ARG A 6 33.61 -2.01 1.07
CA ARG A 6 32.55 -1.05 1.40
C ARG A 6 31.58 -0.83 0.25
N ASP A 7 32.07 -0.75 -0.98
CA ASP A 7 31.25 -0.63 -2.19
C ASP A 7 30.44 -1.91 -2.44
N PHE A 8 31.01 -3.10 -2.18
CA PHE A 8 30.30 -4.38 -2.30
C PHE A 8 29.13 -4.52 -1.30
N PHE A 9 29.31 -4.05 -0.06
CA PHE A 9 28.23 -4.03 0.94
C PHE A 9 27.19 -2.96 0.62
N ARG A 10 27.60 -1.77 0.20
CA ARG A 10 26.69 -0.69 -0.22
C ARG A 10 25.84 -1.11 -1.42
N ASP A 11 26.45 -1.75 -2.42
CA ASP A 11 25.75 -2.24 -3.60
C ASP A 11 24.89 -3.46 -3.30
N SER A 12 25.31 -4.36 -2.40
CA SER A 12 24.47 -5.48 -1.95
C SER A 12 23.24 -5.02 -1.17
N GLU A 13 23.38 -4.01 -0.32
CA GLU A 13 22.26 -3.44 0.43
C GLU A 13 21.31 -2.68 -0.51
N THR A 14 21.86 -1.94 -1.48
CA THR A 14 21.08 -1.27 -2.53
C THR A 14 20.36 -2.28 -3.43
N LEU A 15 21.02 -3.38 -3.80
CA LEU A 15 20.45 -4.45 -4.62
C LEU A 15 19.41 -5.26 -3.84
N ALA A 16 19.64 -5.54 -2.57
CA ALA A 16 18.68 -6.17 -1.68
C ALA A 16 17.44 -5.27 -1.52
N TRP A 17 17.66 -3.96 -1.38
CA TRP A 17 16.58 -2.98 -1.31
C TRP A 17 15.77 -2.91 -2.59
N ALA A 18 16.42 -2.89 -3.76
CA ALA A 18 15.74 -2.93 -5.06
C ALA A 18 14.92 -4.22 -5.25
N ARG A 19 15.46 -5.37 -4.81
CA ARG A 19 14.73 -6.65 -4.84
C ARG A 19 13.52 -6.65 -3.90
N LEU A 20 13.67 -6.08 -2.71
CA LEU A 20 12.56 -5.92 -1.78
C LEU A 20 11.47 -5.02 -2.38
N GLN A 21 11.84 -3.89 -2.99
CA GLN A 21 10.90 -3.00 -3.67
C GLN A 21 10.16 -3.71 -4.82
N MET A 22 10.87 -4.50 -5.63
CA MET A 22 10.26 -5.32 -6.69
C MET A 22 9.27 -6.33 -6.12
N ILE A 23 9.65 -7.09 -5.09
CA ILE A 23 8.76 -8.07 -4.43
C ILE A 23 7.52 -7.37 -3.86
N LEU A 24 7.72 -6.25 -3.16
CA LEU A 24 6.61 -5.47 -2.60
C LEU A 24 5.70 -4.91 -3.70
N GLY A 25 6.26 -4.44 -4.82
CA GLY A 25 5.50 -3.96 -5.97
C GLY A 25 4.62 -5.06 -6.56
N VAL A 26 5.18 -6.24 -6.80
CA VAL A 26 4.45 -7.40 -7.30
C VAL A 26 3.36 -7.83 -6.32
N LEU A 27 3.66 -7.89 -5.02
CA LEU A 27 2.68 -8.24 -4.00
C LEU A 27 1.53 -7.23 -3.95
N LEU A 28 1.84 -5.93 -4.04
CA LEU A 28 0.83 -4.87 -4.11
C LEU A 28 -0.06 -5.03 -5.33
N GLU A 29 0.52 -5.23 -6.52
CA GLU A 29 -0.23 -5.44 -7.75
C GLU A 29 -1.14 -6.67 -7.66
N VAL A 30 -0.64 -7.77 -7.09
CA VAL A 30 -1.44 -8.97 -6.87
C VAL A 30 -2.60 -8.68 -5.92
N ILE A 31 -2.35 -8.02 -4.79
CA ILE A 31 -3.39 -7.69 -3.79
C ILE A 31 -4.45 -6.74 -4.36
N THR A 32 -4.08 -5.81 -5.24
CA THR A 32 -5.01 -4.80 -5.77
C THR A 32 -5.81 -5.26 -6.98
N THR A 33 -5.34 -6.26 -7.72
CA THR A 33 -5.85 -6.56 -9.06
C THR A 33 -6.41 -7.98 -9.18
N VAL A 34 -5.96 -8.91 -8.35
CA VAL A 34 -6.41 -10.31 -8.37
C VAL A 34 -7.65 -10.48 -7.51
N ASP A 35 -8.63 -11.22 -8.01
CA ASP A 35 -9.80 -11.63 -7.22
C ASP A 35 -9.33 -12.44 -5.99
N PRO A 36 -9.67 -12.02 -4.75
CA PRO A 36 -9.30 -12.72 -3.54
C PRO A 36 -9.64 -14.22 -3.57
N TYR A 37 -10.72 -14.63 -4.23
CA TYR A 37 -11.15 -16.03 -4.30
C TYR A 37 -10.12 -16.95 -4.96
N LEU A 38 -9.20 -16.41 -5.77
CA LEU A 38 -8.10 -17.19 -6.36
C LEU A 38 -7.10 -17.70 -5.31
N PHE A 39 -7.07 -17.11 -4.12
CA PHE A 39 -6.23 -17.56 -3.01
C PHE A 39 -6.92 -18.53 -2.04
N ALA A 40 -8.22 -18.81 -2.24
CA ALA A 40 -8.96 -19.76 -1.40
C ALA A 40 -8.28 -21.15 -1.33
N PRO A 41 -7.76 -21.74 -2.43
CA PRO A 41 -7.05 -23.03 -2.37
C PRO A 41 -5.73 -22.97 -1.62
N VAL A 42 -5.09 -21.79 -1.56
CA VAL A 42 -3.77 -21.59 -0.94
C VAL A 42 -3.91 -21.41 0.56
N PHE A 43 -4.91 -20.65 1.00
CA PHE A 43 -5.11 -20.35 2.42
C PHE A 43 -6.03 -21.35 3.13
N GLY A 44 -6.85 -22.11 2.40
CA GLY A 44 -7.76 -23.11 2.99
C GLY A 44 -8.64 -22.49 4.09
N ASP A 45 -8.57 -23.08 5.29
CA ASP A 45 -9.34 -22.63 6.46
C ASP A 45 -8.97 -21.21 6.95
N TYR A 46 -7.81 -20.69 6.55
CA TYR A 46 -7.40 -19.32 6.88
C TYR A 46 -7.91 -18.27 5.88
N PHE A 47 -8.59 -18.68 4.82
CA PHE A 47 -9.13 -17.77 3.81
C PHE A 47 -10.07 -16.67 4.38
N PRO A 48 -10.95 -16.95 5.35
CA PRO A 48 -11.77 -15.91 5.98
C PRO A 48 -10.92 -14.84 6.69
N TRP A 49 -9.85 -15.26 7.37
CA TRP A 49 -8.92 -14.32 8.02
C TRP A 49 -8.15 -13.48 7.01
N PHE A 50 -7.78 -14.06 5.87
CA PHE A 50 -7.18 -13.34 4.76
C PHE A 50 -8.12 -12.25 4.21
N LEU A 51 -9.41 -12.55 4.02
CA LEU A 51 -10.40 -11.56 3.58
C LEU A 51 -10.57 -10.41 4.57
N VAL A 52 -10.63 -10.71 5.87
CA VAL A 52 -10.70 -9.67 6.92
C VAL A 52 -9.47 -8.77 6.88
N ALA A 53 -8.27 -9.36 6.81
CA ALA A 53 -7.03 -8.60 6.73
C ALA A 53 -6.95 -7.74 5.46
N ASN A 54 -7.36 -8.29 4.31
CA ASN A 54 -7.39 -7.57 3.03
C ASN A 54 -8.36 -6.37 3.09
N GLY A 55 -9.55 -6.55 3.67
CA GLY A 55 -10.52 -5.47 3.87
C GLY A 55 -9.99 -4.36 4.77
N LEU A 56 -9.32 -4.70 5.88
CA LEU A 56 -8.69 -3.73 6.78
C LEU A 56 -7.56 -2.94 6.09
N ILE A 57 -6.72 -3.61 5.32
CA ILE A 57 -5.64 -2.97 4.55
C ILE A 57 -6.22 -2.03 3.50
N THR A 58 -7.24 -2.47 2.78
CA THR A 58 -7.91 -1.65 1.75
C THR A 58 -8.56 -0.41 2.37
N GLU A 59 -9.25 -0.57 3.50
CA GLU A 59 -9.85 0.54 4.23
C GLU A 59 -8.79 1.50 4.79
N TYR A 60 -7.66 0.99 5.29
CA TYR A 60 -6.54 1.80 5.74
C TYR A 60 -5.91 2.60 4.59
N LEU A 61 -5.68 1.96 3.44
CA LEU A 61 -5.17 2.62 2.23
C LEU A 61 -6.16 3.66 1.71
N ARG A 62 -7.47 3.37 1.76
CA ARG A 62 -8.53 4.34 1.44
C ARG A 62 -8.47 5.56 2.35
N ARG A 63 -8.37 5.35 3.66
CA ARG A 63 -8.25 6.45 4.65
C ARG A 63 -7.01 7.28 4.41
N ARG A 64 -5.88 6.65 4.10
CA ARG A 64 -4.61 7.35 3.81
C ARG A 64 -4.64 8.12 2.50
N ARG A 65 -5.41 7.66 1.50
CA ARG A 65 -5.58 8.34 0.21
C ARG A 65 -6.61 9.48 0.30
N ALA A 66 -7.49 9.46 1.28
CA ALA A 66 -8.55 10.46 1.47
C ALA A 66 -8.06 11.78 2.11
N ASP A 67 -6.95 12.35 1.63
CA ASP A 67 -6.58 13.74 1.92
C ASP A 67 -7.59 14.77 1.35
N ASP A 68 -8.51 14.29 0.49
CA ASP A 68 -9.60 15.06 -0.12
C ASP A 68 -10.77 15.35 0.84
N LEU A 69 -10.79 14.74 2.03
CA LEU A 69 -11.74 15.05 3.11
C LEU A 69 -11.31 16.28 3.93
N LYS A 70 -10.51 17.19 3.37
CA LYS A 70 -10.39 18.54 3.95
C LYS A 70 -11.79 19.13 4.05
N PRO A 71 -12.21 19.63 5.22
CA PRO A 71 -13.50 20.27 5.34
C PRO A 71 -13.57 21.36 4.29
N ARG A 72 -14.51 21.25 3.34
CA ARG A 72 -14.78 22.33 2.39
C ARG A 72 -14.97 23.57 3.23
N HIS A 73 -14.14 24.58 2.99
CA HIS A 73 -14.31 25.89 3.59
C HIS A 73 -15.75 26.31 3.23
N ARG A 74 -16.63 26.36 4.23
CA ARG A 74 -18.02 26.73 4.03
C ARG A 74 -17.99 28.21 3.67
N GLU A 75 -18.12 28.50 2.39
CA GLU A 75 -18.18 29.87 1.88
C GLU A 75 -19.39 30.54 2.56
N PRO A 76 -19.20 31.68 3.25
CA PRO A 76 -20.31 32.37 3.89
C PRO A 76 -21.28 32.88 2.82
N ASP A 77 -22.52 32.42 2.90
CA ASP A 77 -23.62 32.83 2.03
C ASP A 77 -24.03 34.27 2.35
N TYR A 78 -23.70 35.20 1.45
CA TYR A 78 -24.11 36.61 1.52
C TYR A 78 -25.41 36.90 0.74
N SER A 79 -26.22 35.90 0.38
CA SER A 79 -27.46 36.10 -0.39
C SER A 79 -28.61 36.82 0.35
N GLY A 80 -28.38 37.27 1.58
CA GLY A 80 -29.38 37.95 2.41
C GLY A 80 -29.14 39.44 2.68
N ALA A 81 -28.14 40.08 2.06
CA ALA A 81 -27.85 41.50 2.25
C ALA A 81 -28.27 42.32 1.00
N SER A 82 -29.57 42.56 0.85
CA SER A 82 -30.11 43.60 -0.02
C SER A 82 -31.31 44.29 0.62
#